data_AF-F2TH96-F1
#
_entry.id   AF-F2TH96-F1
#
_cell.length_a   1.000
_cell.length_b   1.000
_cell.length_c   1.000
_cell.angle_alpha   90.00
_cell.angle_beta   90.00
_cell.angle_gamma   90.00
#
_symmetry.space_group_name_H-M   'P 1'
#
loop_
_entity.id
_entity.type
_entity.pdbx_description
1 polymer ?
#
loop_
_entity_poly.entity_id
_entity_poly.type
_entity_poly.pdbx_seq_one_letter_code
_entity_poly.pdbx_strand_id
1 'polypeptide(L)'
;MAVSKSPEFEAAVEASRKLSTKPSDDDLLELYALFKQGTQEPPFEEAPKPGTFDFKGKYKYNSWKKVADEGLSSEDAQKQYVELIEKLKEKYGYDEGKEPEQVGGK
;
A
#
# COMPACT_ATOMS: atom_id res chain seq x y z
N MET A 1 15.69 0.38 10.80
CA MET A 1 15.05 -0.69 11.59
C MET A 1 13.61 -0.76 11.11
N ALA A 2 13.12 -1.94 10.73
CA ALA A 2 11.73 -2.14 10.34
C ALA A 2 10.79 -1.66 11.44
N VAL A 3 9.72 -0.94 11.10
CA VAL A 3 8.75 -0.53 12.11
C VAL A 3 7.81 -1.69 12.41
N SER A 4 7.45 -1.86 13.69
CA SER A 4 6.48 -2.86 14.13
C SER A 4 5.17 -2.70 13.36
N LYS A 5 4.78 -3.76 12.65
CA LYS A 5 3.52 -3.83 11.90
C LYS A 5 2.41 -4.14 12.90
N SER A 6 1.38 -3.32 12.91
CA SER A 6 0.20 -3.57 13.74
C SER A 6 -0.59 -4.77 13.19
N PRO A 7 -1.23 -5.58 14.05
CA PRO A 7 -2.03 -6.73 13.60
C PRO A 7 -3.17 -6.30 12.65
N GLU A 8 -3.76 -5.13 12.88
CA GLU A 8 -4.77 -4.54 12.00
C GLU A 8 -4.24 -4.25 10.60
N PHE A 9 -2.99 -3.78 10.52
CA PHE A 9 -2.33 -3.52 9.25
C PHE A 9 -2.04 -4.81 8.49
N GLU A 10 -1.53 -5.85 9.16
CA GLU A 10 -1.32 -7.15 8.52
C GLU A 10 -2.64 -7.75 8.00
N ALA A 11 -3.70 -7.67 8.81
CA ALA A 11 -5.04 -8.08 8.40
C ALA A 11 -5.56 -7.26 7.20
N ALA A 12 -5.30 -5.95 7.16
CA ALA A 12 -5.65 -5.10 6.03
C ALA A 12 -4.83 -5.42 4.78
N VAL A 13 -3.54 -5.77 4.92
CA VAL A 13 -2.68 -6.21 3.82
C VAL A 13 -3.20 -7.51 3.22
N GLU A 14 -3.55 -8.48 4.06
CA GLU A 14 -4.21 -9.70 3.59
C GLU A 14 -5.55 -9.40 2.92
N ALA A 15 -6.36 -8.53 3.53
CA ALA A 15 -7.66 -8.17 2.99
C ALA A 15 -7.58 -7.47 1.63
N SER A 16 -6.53 -6.68 1.39
CA SER A 16 -6.25 -6.06 0.09
C SER A 16 -6.13 -7.08 -1.04
N ARG A 17 -5.64 -8.29 -0.71
CA ARG A 17 -5.46 -9.41 -1.65
C ARG A 17 -6.71 -10.26 -1.80
N LYS A 18 -7.69 -10.08 -0.92
CA LYS A 18 -8.99 -10.76 -0.91
C LYS A 18 -10.13 -9.90 -1.47
N LEU A 19 -9.81 -8.71 -1.98
CA LEU A 19 -10.80 -7.87 -2.65
C LEU A 19 -11.37 -8.63 -3.86
N SER A 20 -12.70 -8.64 -3.98
CA SER A 20 -13.39 -9.37 -5.04
C SER A 20 -13.02 -8.81 -6.42
N THR A 21 -12.87 -7.49 -6.48
CA THR A 21 -12.51 -6.73 -7.67
C THR A 21 -11.13 -6.11 -7.52
N LYS A 22 -10.36 -6.07 -8.61
CA LYS A 22 -9.07 -5.38 -8.66
C LYS A 22 -9.28 -3.87 -8.41
N PRO A 23 -8.62 -3.27 -7.40
CA PRO A 23 -8.67 -1.82 -7.19
C PRO A 23 -8.11 -1.06 -8.39
N SER A 24 -8.48 0.22 -8.49
CA SER A 24 -7.92 1.10 -9.52
C SER A 24 -6.42 1.30 -9.30
N ASP A 25 -5.69 1.65 -10.35
CA ASP A 25 -4.24 1.91 -10.24
C ASP A 25 -3.93 2.98 -9.18
N ASP A 26 -4.79 3.99 -9.03
CA ASP A 26 -4.67 5.04 -8.00
C ASP A 26 -4.76 4.47 -6.57
N ASP A 27 -5.77 3.64 -6.30
CA ASP A 27 -5.93 2.95 -5.01
C ASP A 27 -4.71 2.05 -4.71
N LEU A 28 -4.19 1.34 -5.73
CA LEU A 28 -2.99 0.50 -5.58
C LEU A 28 -1.74 1.34 -5.30
N LEU A 29 -1.62 2.54 -5.87
CA LEU A 29 -0.53 3.46 -5.63
C LEU A 29 -0.56 4.02 -4.21
N GLU A 30 -1.76 4.35 -3.72
CA GLU A 30 -1.96 4.88 -2.37
C GLU A 30 -1.73 3.81 -1.31
N LEU A 31 -2.26 2.59 -1.50
CA LEU A 31 -1.93 1.42 -0.69
C LEU A 31 -0.42 1.16 -0.67
N TYR A 32 0.24 1.19 -1.83
CA TYR A 32 1.68 1.01 -1.90
C TYR A 32 2.43 2.07 -1.09
N ALA A 33 2.09 3.36 -1.25
CA ALA A 33 2.73 4.45 -0.54
C ALA A 33 2.61 4.30 0.99
N LEU A 34 1.39 4.05 1.47
CA LEU A 34 1.09 3.85 2.88
C LEU A 34 1.77 2.59 3.44
N PHE A 35 1.80 1.50 2.67
CA PHE A 35 2.50 0.27 3.06
C PHE A 35 4.00 0.51 3.20
N LYS A 36 4.62 1.17 2.22
CA LYS A 36 6.06 1.48 2.26
C LYS A 36 6.41 2.41 3.41
N GLN A 37 5.57 3.41 3.69
CA GLN A 37 5.76 4.31 4.82
C GLN A 37 5.55 3.59 6.16
N GLY A 38 4.50 2.77 6.28
CA GLY A 38 4.15 2.05 7.50
C GLY A 38 5.15 0.96 7.88
N THR A 39 5.86 0.41 6.89
CA THR A 39 6.91 -0.60 7.11
C THR A 39 8.31 0.01 7.21
N GLN A 40 8.55 1.15 6.55
CA GLN A 40 9.88 1.76 6.35
C GLN A 40 10.94 0.75 5.87
N GLU A 41 10.55 -0.19 5.02
CA GLU A 41 11.44 -1.23 4.48
C GLU A 41 11.41 -1.25 2.94
N PRO A 42 12.43 -0.67 2.26
CA PRO A 42 13.45 0.23 2.79
C PRO A 42 12.86 1.62 3.12
N PRO A 43 13.58 2.48 3.84
CA PRO A 43 13.17 3.88 4.05
C PRO A 43 13.14 4.64 2.72
N PHE A 44 12.34 5.70 2.65
CA PHE A 44 12.17 6.50 1.43
C PHE A 44 13.50 7.05 0.89
N GLU A 45 14.43 7.37 1.78
CA GLU A 45 15.77 7.86 1.42
C GLU A 45 16.61 6.84 0.64
N GLU A 46 16.39 5.55 0.90
CA GLU A 46 17.04 4.43 0.22
C GLU A 46 16.24 3.94 -0.99
N ALA A 47 15.06 4.50 -1.24
CA ALA A 47 14.22 4.12 -2.37
C ALA A 47 14.91 4.51 -3.69
N PRO A 48 15.17 3.55 -4.60
CA PRO A 48 15.78 3.85 -5.88
C PRO A 48 14.85 4.75 -6.68
N LYS A 49 15.38 5.87 -7.17
CA LYS A 49 14.62 6.76 -8.05
C LYS A 49 14.30 6.03 -9.36
N PRO A 50 13.04 5.95 -9.77
CA PRO A 50 12.65 5.30 -11.01
C PRO A 50 13.27 6.02 -12.22
N GLY A 51 13.66 5.23 -13.23
CA GLY A 51 14.22 5.77 -14.48
C GLY A 51 13.19 6.60 -15.26
N THR A 52 13.66 7.46 -16.16
CA THR A 52 12.81 8.38 -16.95
C THR A 52 11.75 7.71 -17.80
N PHE A 53 11.94 6.43 -18.16
CA PHE A 53 11.00 5.62 -18.94
C PHE A 53 10.06 4.75 -18.08
N ASP A 54 10.27 4.70 -16.75
CA ASP A 54 9.46 3.88 -15.84
C ASP A 54 8.34 4.72 -15.22
N PHE A 55 7.28 4.94 -16.00
CA PHE A 55 6.14 5.76 -15.56
C PHE A 55 5.47 5.17 -14.31
N LYS A 56 5.27 3.85 -14.26
CA LYS A 56 4.60 3.17 -13.15
C LYS A 56 5.38 3.28 -11.84
N GLY A 57 6.69 3.08 -11.89
CA GLY A 57 7.59 3.30 -10.77
C GLY A 57 7.64 4.76 -10.37
N LYS A 58 7.60 5.70 -11.32
CA LYS A 58 7.51 7.14 -11.04
C LYS A 58 6.24 7.49 -10.27
N TYR A 59 5.09 6.93 -10.63
CA TYR A 59 3.85 7.13 -9.85
C TYR A 59 3.96 6.55 -8.44
N LYS A 60 4.43 5.30 -8.30
CA LYS A 60 4.64 4.67 -6.98
C LYS A 60 5.57 5.49 -6.09
N TYR A 61 6.69 5.92 -6.66
CA TYR A 61 7.67 6.76 -5.98
C TYR A 61 7.07 8.12 -5.61
N ASN A 62 6.26 8.73 -6.49
CA ASN A 62 5.63 10.01 -6.21
C ASN A 62 4.57 9.91 -5.11
N SER A 63 3.73 8.87 -5.10
CA SER A 63 2.76 8.64 -4.04
C SER A 63 3.46 8.39 -2.70
N TRP A 64 4.50 7.56 -2.68
CA TRP A 64 5.28 7.36 -1.45
C TRP A 64 6.02 8.63 -1.01
N LYS A 65 6.60 9.37 -1.95
CA LYS A 65 7.23 10.67 -1.68
C LYS A 65 6.25 11.62 -1.02
N LYS A 66 5.01 11.70 -1.51
CA LYS A 66 3.98 12.57 -0.93
C LYS A 66 3.74 12.23 0.55
N VAL A 67 3.50 10.96 0.85
CA VAL A 67 3.30 10.49 2.24
C VAL A 67 4.55 10.76 3.11
N ALA A 68 5.75 10.56 2.57
CA ALA A 68 6.99 10.85 3.28
C ALA A 68 7.22 12.36 3.52
N ASP A 69 6.87 13.21 2.55
CA ASP A 69 6.97 14.68 2.60
C ASP A 69 5.95 15.28 3.58
N GLU A 70 4.78 14.65 3.70
CA GLU A 70 3.77 14.94 4.74
C GLU A 70 4.27 14.62 6.16
N GLY A 71 5.42 13.93 6.30
CA GLY A 71 5.96 13.54 7.59
C GLY A 71 5.12 12.48 8.28
N LEU A 72 4.41 11.65 7.50
CA LEU A 72 3.52 10.63 8.06
C LEU A 72 4.35 9.59 8.83
N SER A 73 4.06 9.44 10.12
CA SER A 73 4.66 8.39 10.95
C SER A 73 4.21 7.02 10.46
N SER A 74 5.02 6.00 10.73
CA SER A 74 4.70 4.63 10.34
C SER A 74 3.37 4.14 10.92
N GLU A 75 3.03 4.54 12.16
CA GLU A 75 1.74 4.22 12.78
C GLU A 75 0.56 4.88 12.07
N ASP A 76 0.66 6.16 11.73
CA ASP A 76 -0.36 6.88 10.95
C ASP A 76 -0.53 6.28 9.55
N ALA A 77 0.58 5.92 8.91
CA ALA A 77 0.54 5.25 7.61
C ALA A 77 -0.18 3.89 7.69
N GLN A 78 0.06 3.12 8.75
CA GLN A 78 -0.65 1.87 8.99
C GLN A 78 -2.15 2.09 9.22
N LYS A 79 -2.53 3.10 10.01
CA LYS A 79 -3.94 3.45 10.24
C LYS A 79 -4.65 3.86 8.95
N GLN A 80 -4.06 4.77 8.19
CA GLN A 80 -4.62 5.19 6.90
C GLN A 80 -4.72 4.02 5.91
N TYR A 81 -3.76 3.09 5.94
CA TYR A 81 -3.83 1.89 5.11
C TYR A 81 -5.04 1.03 5.47
N VAL A 82 -5.30 0.83 6.76
CA VAL A 82 -6.48 0.08 7.24
C VAL A 82 -7.76 0.78 6.78
N GLU A 83 -7.89 2.09 7.00
CA GLU A 83 -9.06 2.87 6.58
C GLU A 83 -9.28 2.82 5.06
N LEU A 84 -8.20 2.90 4.27
CA LEU A 84 -8.27 2.80 2.82
C LEU A 84 -8.77 1.41 2.43
N ILE A 85 -8.25 0.34 3.03
CA ILE A 85 -8.72 -1.02 2.75
C ILE A 85 -10.19 -1.17 3.10
N GLU A 86 -10.67 -0.64 4.22
CA GLU A 86 -12.10 -0.68 4.54
C GLU A 86 -12.96 0.00 3.47
N LYS A 87 -12.56 1.18 3.01
CA LYS A 87 -13.23 1.85 1.88
C LYS A 87 -13.18 1.03 0.60
N LEU A 88 -12.06 0.36 0.33
CA LEU A 88 -11.91 -0.49 -0.85
C LEU A 88 -12.78 -1.75 -0.75
N LYS A 89 -12.92 -2.34 0.44
CA LYS A 89 -13.83 -3.46 0.69
C LYS A 89 -15.27 -3.07 0.37
N GLU A 90 -15.71 -1.90 0.80
CA GLU A 90 -17.06 -1.39 0.51
C GLU A 90 -17.25 -1.07 -0.97
N LYS A 91 -16.24 -0.47 -1.62
CA LYS A 91 -16.31 -0.04 -3.01
C LYS A 91 -16.20 -1.18 -4.02
N TYR A 92 -15.31 -2.14 -3.78
CA TYR A 92 -14.95 -3.20 -4.71
C TYR A 92 -15.49 -4.58 -4.33
N GLY A 93 -16.07 -4.70 -3.14
CA GLY A 93 -16.48 -5.96 -2.54
C GLY A 93 -15.30 -6.67 -1.87
N TYR A 94 -15.57 -7.25 -0.70
CA TYR A 94 -14.62 -8.08 0.05
C TYR A 94 -15.12 -9.52 0.09
N ASP A 95 -14.28 -10.46 -0.33
CA ASP A 95 -14.58 -11.88 -0.27
C ASP A 95 -13.64 -12.54 0.74
N GLU A 96 -14.12 -12.69 1.98
CA GLU A 96 -13.33 -13.31 3.06
C GLU A 96 -12.90 -14.76 2.72
N GLY A 97 -13.67 -15.41 1.84
CA GLY A 97 -13.46 -16.78 1.37
C GLY A 97 -12.55 -16.91 0.14
N LYS A 98 -12.15 -15.81 -0.51
CA LYS A 98 -11.13 -15.87 -1.57
C LYS A 98 -9.76 -16.15 -0.94
N GLU A 99 -9.07 -17.16 -1.44
CA GLU A 99 -7.63 -17.30 -1.21
C GLU A 99 -6.92 -16.05 -1.74
N PRO A 100 -5.95 -15.49 -1.00
CA PRO A 100 -5.30 -14.24 -1.36
C PRO A 100 -4.51 -14.41 -2.66
N GLU A 101 -5.12 -14.00 -3.78
CA GLU A 101 -4.51 -14.08 -5.10
C GLU A 101 -3.20 -13.28 -5.07
N GLN A 102 -2.11 -13.88 -5.57
CA GLN A 102 -0.83 -13.19 -5.67
C GLN A 102 -0.94 -12.11 -6.76
N VAL A 103 -1.17 -10.87 -6.33
CA VAL A 103 -1.09 -9.69 -7.18
C VAL A 103 0.36 -9.51 -7.66
N GLY A 104 0.68 -10.19 -8.77
CA GLY A 104 2.02 -10.21 -9.36
C GLY A 104 2.27 -11.32 -10.39
N GLY A 105 1.26 -12.11 -10.77
CA GLY A 105 1.41 -13.13 -11.81
C GLY A 105 1.04 -12.63 -13.20
N LYS A 106 2.02 -12.10 -13.95
CA LYS A 106 2.54 -12.64 -15.23
C LYS A 106 3.48 -11.65 -15.90
#